data_AF-A0A9D0BWN0-F1
#
_entry.id   AF-A0A9D0BWN0-F1
#
_cell.length_a   1.000
_cell.length_b   1.000
_cell.length_c   1.000
_cell.angle_alpha   90.00
_cell.angle_beta   90.00
_cell.angle_gamma   90.00
#
_symmetry.space_group_name_H-M   'P 1'
#
loop_
_entity.id
_entity.type
_entity.pdbx_description
1 polymer ?
#
loop_
_entity_poly.entity_id
_entity_poly.type
_entity_poly.pdbx_seq_one_letter_code
_entity_poly.pdbx_strand_id
1 'polypeptide(L)'
;FYYYTILRANLIGLEGEGVKQIAETARIEDRNHFEALVPRIYELGGELPKDMKEFHDMSACPPAILPDNPRDVKAILKVLVEAERCAVRGYSHICNLTAGKDHRTYELCLAILNEEIEHESWFSEFLGEGPSGHFLRLGETSPFVGKFFE
;
A
#
# COMPACT_ATOMS: atom_id res chain seq x y z
N PHE A 1 -3.48 -4.47 1.08
CA PHE A 1 -4.87 -4.62 1.58
C PHE A 1 -5.12 -5.82 2.52
N TYR A 2 -5.10 -7.08 2.04
CA TYR A 2 -5.50 -8.25 2.86
C TYR A 2 -4.66 -8.39 4.12
N TYR A 3 -3.32 -8.42 3.98
CA TYR A 3 -2.41 -8.50 5.11
C TYR A 3 -2.56 -7.32 6.07
N TYR A 4 -2.79 -6.12 5.54
CA TYR A 4 -3.03 -4.92 6.35
C TYR A 4 -4.31 -5.03 7.18
N THR A 5 -5.31 -5.77 6.72
CA THR A 5 -6.51 -6.08 7.52
C THR A 5 -6.14 -6.86 8.78
N ILE A 6 -5.24 -7.84 8.68
CA ILE A 6 -4.77 -8.64 9.82
C ILE A 6 -3.90 -7.79 10.75
N LEU A 7 -2.93 -7.04 10.20
CA LEU A 7 -2.04 -6.18 10.97
C LEU A 7 -2.84 -5.12 11.74
N ARG A 8 -3.73 -4.41 11.05
CA ARG A 8 -4.58 -3.35 11.63
C ARG A 8 -5.52 -3.88 12.72
N ALA A 9 -6.05 -5.09 12.59
CA ALA A 9 -6.90 -5.70 13.62
C ALA A 9 -6.15 -5.95 14.94
N ASN A 10 -4.83 -6.17 14.87
CA ASN A 10 -3.98 -6.45 16.02
C ASN A 10 -3.29 -5.20 16.60
N LEU A 11 -3.44 -4.03 15.97
CA LEU A 11 -3.06 -2.74 16.55
C LEU A 11 -4.05 -2.39 17.67
N ILE A 12 -3.72 -2.80 18.89
CA ILE A 12 -4.52 -2.63 20.11
C ILE A 12 -3.70 -1.97 21.23
N GLY A 13 -4.38 -1.50 22.27
CA GLY A 13 -3.72 -0.81 23.40
C GLY A 13 -3.32 0.62 23.03
N LEU A 14 -2.73 1.36 23.97
CA LEU A 14 -2.45 2.78 23.79
C LEU A 14 -1.55 3.06 22.57
N GLU A 15 -0.48 2.27 22.42
CA GLU A 15 0.45 2.40 21.28
C GLU A 15 -0.21 1.99 19.96
N GLY A 16 -0.93 0.86 19.95
CA GLY A 16 -1.56 0.34 18.75
C GLY A 16 -2.69 1.24 18.24
N GLU A 17 -3.57 1.72 19.14
CA GLU A 17 -4.63 2.66 18.77
C GLU A 17 -4.08 3.99 18.22
N GLY A 18 -2.88 4.41 18.66
CA GLY A 18 -2.20 5.59 18.13
C GLY A 18 -1.81 5.49 16.64
N VAL A 19 -1.60 4.28 16.12
CA VAL A 19 -1.22 4.02 14.71
C VAL A 19 -2.33 3.36 13.89
N LYS A 20 -3.38 2.88 14.55
CA LYS A 20 -4.45 2.09 13.91
C LYS A 20 -5.18 2.84 12.80
N GLN A 21 -5.35 4.15 12.97
CA GLN A 21 -6.05 4.97 11.98
C GLN A 21 -5.23 5.12 10.69
N ILE A 22 -3.93 5.39 10.78
CA ILE A 22 -3.08 5.49 9.59
C ILE A 22 -2.97 4.14 8.86
N ALA A 23 -2.90 3.03 9.63
CA ALA A 23 -2.91 1.68 9.06
C ALA A 23 -4.24 1.36 8.35
N GLU A 24 -5.36 1.87 8.88
CA GLU A 24 -6.67 1.73 8.24
C GLU A 24 -6.77 2.57 6.96
N THR A 25 -6.23 3.80 6.96
CA THR A 25 -6.18 4.64 5.76
C THR A 25 -5.35 3.95 4.67
N ALA A 26 -4.11 3.57 4.96
CA ALA A 26 -3.24 2.87 4.00
C ALA A 26 -3.92 1.60 3.46
N ARG A 27 -4.53 0.80 4.35
CA ARG A 27 -5.31 -0.38 3.96
C ARG A 27 -6.41 -0.03 2.96
N ILE A 28 -7.22 0.99 3.20
CA ILE A 28 -8.29 1.38 2.27
C ILE A 28 -7.70 1.86 0.94
N GLU A 29 -6.61 2.63 0.97
CA GLU A 29 -5.92 3.09 -0.23
C GLU A 29 -5.36 1.91 -1.05
N ASP A 30 -4.74 0.90 -0.44
CA ASP A 30 -4.30 -0.33 -1.14
C ASP A 30 -5.44 -1.05 -1.88
N ARG A 31 -6.64 -1.07 -1.28
CA ARG A 31 -7.81 -1.68 -1.92
C ARG A 31 -8.17 -0.86 -3.17
N ASN A 32 -8.15 0.46 -3.04
CA ASN A 32 -8.43 1.34 -4.15
C ASN A 32 -7.36 1.19 -5.25
N HIS A 33 -6.09 1.00 -4.90
CA HIS A 33 -5.03 0.68 -5.87
C HIS A 33 -5.34 -0.59 -6.64
N PHE A 34 -5.75 -1.66 -5.94
CA PHE A 34 -6.20 -2.90 -6.58
C PHE A 34 -7.32 -2.63 -7.58
N GLU A 35 -8.40 -1.98 -7.14
CA GLU A 35 -9.56 -1.67 -8.01
C GLU A 35 -9.16 -0.81 -9.23
N ALA A 36 -8.22 0.14 -9.08
CA ALA A 36 -7.76 0.98 -10.17
C ALA A 36 -6.86 0.21 -11.18
N LEU A 37 -6.10 -0.79 -10.71
CA LEU A 37 -5.24 -1.61 -11.54
C LEU A 37 -6.03 -2.64 -12.37
N VAL A 38 -7.13 -3.19 -11.84
CA VAL A 38 -7.87 -4.27 -12.52
C VAL A 38 -8.27 -3.89 -13.95
N PRO A 39 -8.98 -2.77 -14.21
CA PRO A 39 -9.33 -2.40 -15.58
C PRO A 39 -8.10 -2.26 -16.49
N ARG A 40 -7.02 -1.67 -15.97
CA ARG A 40 -5.81 -1.44 -16.75
C ARG A 40 -5.12 -2.74 -17.17
N ILE A 41 -5.09 -3.74 -16.29
CA ILE A 41 -4.55 -5.07 -16.61
C ILE A 41 -5.30 -5.70 -17.79
N TYR A 42 -6.63 -5.64 -17.79
CA TYR A 42 -7.46 -6.19 -18.86
C TYR A 42 -7.36 -5.40 -20.17
N GLU A 43 -7.24 -4.08 -20.10
CA GLU A 43 -7.02 -3.24 -21.29
C GLU A 43 -5.69 -3.51 -22.00
N LEU A 44 -4.68 -3.96 -21.25
CA LEU A 44 -3.39 -4.41 -21.79
C LEU A 44 -3.46 -5.85 -22.34
N GLY A 45 -4.62 -6.50 -22.29
CA GLY A 45 -4.82 -7.89 -22.71
C GLY A 45 -4.36 -8.92 -21.68
N GLY A 46 -4.10 -8.51 -20.43
CA GLY A 46 -3.80 -9.40 -19.31
C GLY A 46 -5.06 -9.94 -18.63
N GLU A 47 -4.85 -10.74 -17.58
CA GLU A 47 -5.91 -11.27 -16.72
C GLU A 47 -5.40 -11.46 -15.29
N LEU A 48 -6.32 -11.47 -14.31
CA LEU A 48 -5.99 -11.90 -12.95
C LEU A 48 -5.99 -13.43 -12.86
N PRO A 49 -5.09 -14.03 -12.06
CA PRO A 49 -5.12 -15.46 -11.79
C PRO A 49 -6.46 -15.90 -11.19
N LYS A 50 -6.92 -17.10 -11.54
CA LYS A 50 -8.18 -17.68 -11.05
C LYS A 50 -8.04 -18.25 -9.64
N ASP A 51 -6.84 -18.66 -9.27
CA ASP A 51 -6.52 -19.20 -7.97
C ASP A 51 -5.85 -18.13 -7.10
N MET A 52 -6.34 -18.00 -5.86
CA MET A 52 -5.85 -16.99 -4.94
C MET A 52 -4.40 -17.26 -4.50
N LYS A 53 -3.99 -18.53 -4.42
CA LYS A 53 -2.62 -18.88 -4.07
C LYS A 53 -1.67 -18.51 -5.22
N GLU A 54 -2.06 -18.74 -6.46
CA GLU A 54 -1.30 -18.26 -7.63
C GLU A 54 -1.17 -16.73 -7.63
N PHE A 55 -2.26 -16.00 -7.38
CA PHE A 55 -2.22 -14.53 -7.27
C PHE A 55 -1.34 -14.04 -6.12
N HIS A 56 -1.35 -14.74 -4.98
CA HIS A 56 -0.47 -14.43 -3.87
C HIS A 56 1.01 -14.70 -4.18
N ASP A 57 1.29 -15.87 -4.76
CA ASP A 57 2.66 -16.36 -4.97
C ASP A 57 3.39 -15.61 -6.09
N MET A 58 2.67 -14.90 -6.98
CA MET A 58 3.27 -14.05 -8.00
C MET A 58 3.67 -12.65 -7.51
N SER A 59 3.37 -12.29 -6.26
CA SER A 59 3.71 -10.99 -5.68
C SER A 59 5.21 -10.73 -5.75
N ALA A 60 5.60 -9.53 -6.19
CA ALA A 60 6.98 -9.08 -6.16
C ALA A 60 7.50 -8.83 -4.73
N CYS A 61 6.57 -8.63 -3.78
CA CYS A 61 6.86 -8.36 -2.38
C CYS A 61 6.60 -9.59 -1.50
N PRO A 62 7.43 -9.82 -0.47
CA PRO A 62 7.15 -10.86 0.51
C PRO A 62 5.84 -10.57 1.25
N PRO A 63 5.14 -11.61 1.74
CA PRO A 63 3.93 -11.43 2.52
C PRO A 63 4.17 -10.58 3.78
N ALA A 64 3.30 -9.60 4.04
CA ALA A 64 3.35 -8.75 5.23
C ALA A 64 2.70 -9.48 6.43
N ILE A 65 3.40 -10.49 6.95
CA ILE A 65 2.87 -11.42 7.95
C ILE A 65 2.80 -10.74 9.33
N LEU A 66 1.73 -11.03 10.07
CA LEU A 66 1.60 -10.65 11.47
C LEU A 66 2.75 -11.26 12.31
N PRO A 67 3.51 -10.46 13.08
CA PRO A 67 4.58 -10.99 13.93
C PRO A 67 4.09 -12.05 14.93
N ASP A 68 4.96 -12.99 15.31
CA ASP A 68 4.66 -14.07 16.27
C ASP A 68 4.07 -13.54 17.59
N ASN A 69 4.54 -12.38 18.04
CA ASN A 69 3.90 -11.63 19.11
C ASN A 69 3.00 -10.53 18.53
N PRO A 70 1.69 -10.74 18.43
CA PRO A 70 0.77 -9.76 17.85
C PRO A 70 0.57 -8.52 18.74
N ARG A 71 1.12 -8.51 19.97
CA ARG A 71 1.10 -7.35 20.86
C ARG A 71 2.31 -6.43 20.70
N ASP A 72 3.31 -6.83 19.90
CA ASP A 72 4.46 -5.99 19.61
C ASP A 72 4.13 -5.01 18.48
N VAL A 73 3.61 -3.84 18.86
CA VAL A 73 3.24 -2.76 17.93
C VAL A 73 4.44 -2.32 17.10
N LYS A 74 5.65 -2.30 17.68
CA LYS A 74 6.87 -1.92 16.97
C LYS A 74 7.24 -2.96 15.92
N ALA A 75 7.06 -4.25 16.20
CA ALA A 75 7.25 -5.30 15.20
C ALA A 75 6.22 -5.18 14.06
N ILE A 76 4.96 -4.88 14.36
CA ILE A 76 3.93 -4.63 13.33
C ILE A 76 4.31 -3.42 12.47
N LEU A 77 4.76 -2.32 13.06
CA LEU A 77 5.20 -1.13 12.33
C LEU A 77 6.38 -1.43 11.39
N LYS A 78 7.34 -2.25 11.81
CA LYS A 78 8.44 -2.69 10.93
C LYS A 78 7.93 -3.48 9.72
N VAL A 79 6.92 -4.35 9.93
CA VAL A 79 6.29 -5.09 8.82
C VAL A 79 5.61 -4.12 7.85
N LEU A 80 4.87 -3.13 8.36
CA LEU A 80 4.21 -2.10 7.54
C LEU A 80 5.24 -1.29 6.73
N VAL A 81 6.26 -0.72 7.38
CA VAL A 81 7.30 0.06 6.69
C VAL A 81 8.00 -0.74 5.60
N GLU A 82 8.36 -2.00 5.86
CA GLU A 82 9.02 -2.82 4.84
C GLU A 82 8.11 -3.22 3.68
N ALA A 83 6.80 -3.36 3.93
CA ALA A 83 5.82 -3.56 2.88
C ALA A 83 5.72 -2.32 1.96
N GLU A 84 5.58 -1.12 2.53
CA GLU A 84 5.56 0.14 1.78
C GLU A 84 6.83 0.35 0.96
N ARG A 85 8.00 0.13 1.58
CA ARG A 85 9.30 0.21 0.87
C ARG A 85 9.37 -0.72 -0.33
N CYS A 86 8.78 -1.91 -0.21
CA CYS A 86 8.74 -2.84 -1.32
C CYS A 86 7.81 -2.35 -2.44
N ALA A 87 6.62 -1.86 -2.09
CA ALA A 87 5.69 -1.29 -3.04
C ALA A 87 6.25 -0.05 -3.75
N VAL A 88 6.89 0.88 -3.03
CA VAL A 88 7.59 2.04 -3.57
C VAL A 88 8.62 1.62 -4.63
N ARG A 89 9.44 0.58 -4.36
CA ARG A 89 10.39 0.04 -5.35
C ARG A 89 9.66 -0.54 -6.57
N GLY A 90 8.59 -1.30 -6.35
CA GLY A 90 7.79 -1.92 -7.40
C GLY A 90 7.16 -0.90 -8.34
N TYR A 91 6.42 0.08 -7.80
CA TYR A 91 5.80 1.12 -8.62
C TYR A 91 6.81 2.07 -9.25
N SER A 92 7.92 2.39 -8.57
CA SER A 92 9.03 3.14 -9.20
C SER A 92 9.57 2.41 -10.42
N HIS A 93 9.73 1.08 -10.34
CA HIS A 93 10.14 0.27 -11.48
C HIS A 93 9.14 0.33 -12.64
N ILE A 94 7.83 0.19 -12.36
CA ILE A 94 6.79 0.26 -13.40
C ILE A 94 6.72 1.65 -14.04
N CYS A 95 6.84 2.72 -13.25
CA CYS A 95 6.94 4.09 -13.75
C CYS A 95 8.13 4.23 -14.72
N ASN A 96 9.30 3.71 -14.37
CA ASN A 96 10.47 3.74 -15.26
C ASN A 96 10.27 2.93 -16.56
N LEU A 97 9.55 1.81 -16.51
CA LEU A 97 9.25 1.01 -17.70
C LEU A 97 8.32 1.75 -18.67
N THR A 98 7.33 2.45 -18.14
CA THR A 98 6.19 3.03 -18.88
C THR A 98 6.36 4.51 -19.24
N ALA A 99 7.29 5.22 -18.60
CA ALA A 99 7.58 6.62 -18.88
C ALA A 99 7.84 6.87 -20.38
N GLY A 100 7.02 7.74 -20.98
CA GLY A 100 7.10 8.10 -22.40
C GLY A 100 6.69 6.99 -23.38
N LYS A 101 6.16 5.85 -22.89
CA LYS A 101 5.75 4.70 -23.72
C LYS A 101 4.29 4.33 -23.54
N ASP A 102 3.81 4.32 -22.30
CA ASP A 102 2.41 4.07 -21.96
C ASP A 102 1.98 5.11 -20.92
N HIS A 103 1.45 6.23 -21.41
CA HIS A 103 1.08 7.36 -20.55
C HIS A 103 0.00 7.02 -19.54
N ARG A 104 -0.95 6.13 -19.90
CA ARG A 104 -2.03 5.76 -19.01
C ARG A 104 -1.53 4.89 -17.86
N THR A 105 -0.73 3.86 -18.16
CA THR A 105 -0.13 3.03 -17.12
C THR A 105 0.84 3.85 -16.26
N TYR A 106 1.65 4.71 -16.89
CA TYR A 106 2.55 5.60 -16.17
C TYR A 106 1.81 6.51 -15.20
N GLU A 107 0.74 7.17 -15.65
CA GLU A 107 -0.04 8.07 -14.80
C GLU A 107 -0.70 7.33 -13.62
N LEU A 108 -1.26 6.14 -13.87
CA LEU A 108 -1.85 5.28 -12.83
C LEU A 108 -0.80 4.84 -11.80
N CYS A 109 0.31 4.29 -12.25
CA CYS A 109 1.36 3.83 -11.35
C CYS A 109 2.05 5.00 -10.61
N LEU A 110 2.14 6.18 -11.22
CA LEU A 110 2.65 7.37 -10.56
C LEU A 110 1.69 7.85 -9.46
N ALA A 111 0.38 7.79 -9.68
CA ALA A 111 -0.61 8.11 -8.66
C ALA A 111 -0.52 7.16 -7.46
N ILE A 112 -0.41 5.85 -7.72
CA ILE A 112 -0.22 4.85 -6.66
C ILE A 112 1.11 5.09 -5.93
N LEU A 113 2.21 5.30 -6.68
CA LEU A 113 3.53 5.58 -6.09
C LEU A 113 3.51 6.79 -5.14
N ASN A 114 2.74 7.84 -5.43
CA ASN A 114 2.60 8.96 -4.50
C ASN A 114 1.98 8.54 -3.17
N GLU A 115 0.90 7.75 -3.20
CA GLU A 115 0.25 7.25 -1.97
C GLU A 115 1.17 6.29 -1.19
N GLU A 116 1.90 5.40 -1.87
CA GLU A 116 2.86 4.46 -1.25
C GLU A 116 4.04 5.19 -0.59
N ILE A 117 4.55 6.28 -1.20
CA ILE A 117 5.59 7.13 -0.59
C ILE A 117 5.05 7.84 0.66
N GLU A 118 3.79 8.29 0.62
CA GLU A 118 3.13 8.86 1.80
C GLU A 118 3.03 7.80 2.90
N HIS A 119 2.53 6.59 2.61
CA HIS A 119 2.40 5.51 3.58
C HIS A 119 3.74 5.12 4.21
N GLU A 120 4.81 4.96 3.40
CA GLU A 120 6.16 4.71 3.89
C GLU A 120 6.57 5.79 4.90
N SER A 121 6.39 7.06 4.54
CA SER A 121 6.75 8.19 5.38
C SER A 121 5.95 8.19 6.69
N TRP A 122 4.66 7.90 6.64
CA TRP A 122 3.78 7.87 7.81
C TRP A 122 4.23 6.81 8.80
N PHE A 123 4.46 5.56 8.36
CA PHE A 123 4.89 4.50 9.27
C PHE A 123 6.33 4.70 9.77
N SER A 124 7.23 5.23 8.93
CA SER A 124 8.63 5.49 9.30
C SER A 124 8.75 6.53 10.42
N GLU A 125 7.84 7.51 10.46
CA GLU A 125 7.76 8.49 11.55
C GLU A 125 7.55 7.82 12.91
N PHE A 126 6.63 6.84 12.99
CA PHE A 126 6.38 6.10 14.23
C PHE A 126 7.56 5.20 14.65
N LEU A 127 8.45 4.85 13.73
CA LEU A 127 9.73 4.19 14.05
C LEU A 127 10.84 5.17 14.43
N GLY A 128 10.62 6.48 14.28
CA GLY A 128 11.60 7.53 14.56
C GLY A 128 12.70 7.65 13.50
N GLU A 129 12.46 7.18 12.28
CA GLU A 129 13.46 7.19 11.19
C GLU A 129 13.57 8.57 10.51
N GLY A 130 12.52 9.39 10.60
CA GLY A 130 12.50 10.76 10.09
C GLY A 130 11.14 11.42 10.29
N PRO A 131 11.05 12.75 10.17
CA PRO A 131 9.77 13.43 10.18
C PRO A 131 8.96 13.09 8.93
N SER A 132 7.64 13.00 9.06
CA SER A 132 6.73 12.97 7.91
C SER A 132 5.96 14.29 7.83
N GLY A 133 5.52 14.65 6.63
CA GLY A 133 4.59 15.77 6.42
C GLY A 133 3.13 15.36 6.64
N HIS A 134 2.87 14.22 7.29
CA HIS A 134 1.53 13.67 7.31
C HIS A 134 0.58 14.51 8.14
N PHE A 135 -0.63 14.64 7.61
CA PHE A 135 -1.79 15.08 8.34
C PHE A 135 -2.85 14.00 8.22
N LEU A 136 -3.67 13.86 9.26
CA LEU A 136 -4.80 12.96 9.24
C LEU A 136 -5.69 13.27 8.03
N ARG A 137 -5.81 12.34 7.07
CA ARG A 137 -6.79 12.48 5.98
C ARG A 137 -8.20 12.40 6.60
N LEU A 138 -8.92 13.52 6.62
CA LEU A 138 -10.31 13.60 7.02
C LEU A 138 -11.18 13.54 5.75
N GLY A 139 -11.98 12.49 5.58
CA GLY A 139 -12.90 12.35 4.44
C GLY A 139 -12.50 11.24 3.47
N GLU A 140 -12.42 11.55 2.17
CA GLU A 140 -12.14 10.59 1.10
C GLU A 140 -10.68 10.08 1.16
N THR A 141 -10.52 8.78 0.97
CA THR A 141 -9.23 8.10 0.83
C THR A 141 -8.81 8.05 -0.63
N SER A 142 -7.51 7.95 -0.89
CA SER A 142 -6.91 7.89 -2.24
C SER A 142 -7.06 9.18 -3.08
N PRO A 143 -6.51 10.32 -2.63
CA PRO A 143 -6.64 11.57 -3.37
C PRO A 143 -5.90 11.58 -4.72
N PHE A 144 -4.94 10.67 -4.94
CA PHE A 144 -4.22 10.57 -6.21
C PHE A 144 -4.83 9.51 -7.13
N VAL A 145 -5.26 8.39 -6.55
CA VAL A 145 -5.82 7.25 -7.29
C VAL A 145 -7.33 7.42 -7.56
N GLY A 146 -8.04 8.23 -6.77
CA GLY A 146 -9.50 8.43 -6.88
C GLY A 146 -9.99 8.79 -8.29
N LYS A 147 -9.19 9.57 -9.03
CA LYS A 147 -9.50 10.00 -10.42
C LYS A 147 -9.59 8.87 -11.45
N PHE A 148 -9.18 7.63 -11.11
CA PHE A 148 -9.25 6.48 -12.01
C PHE A 148 -10.54 5.66 -11.85
N PHE A 149 -11.44 6.07 -10.94
CA PHE A 149 -12.75 5.43 -10.75
C PHE A 149 -13.89 6.12 -11.51
N GLU A 150 -13.61 7.24 -12.18
CA GLU A 150 -14.58 8.08 -12.90
C GLU A 150 -14.61 7.80 -14.41
#